data_AF-A0A1E3XCZ7-F1
#
_entry.id   AF-A0A1E3XCZ7-F1
#
_cell.length_a   1.000
_cell.length_b   1.000
_cell.length_c   1.000
_cell.angle_alpha   90.00
_cell.angle_beta   90.00
_cell.angle_gamma   90.00
#
_symmetry.space_group_name_H-M   'P 1'
#
loop_
_entity.id
_entity.type
_entity.pdbx_description
1 polymer ?
#
loop_
_entity_poly.entity_id
_entity_poly.type
_entity_poly.pdbx_seq_one_letter_code
_entity_poly.pdbx_strand_id
1 'polypeptide(L)'
;MDYLEEIWEPLFIHDSYACRRGKGVHQAVMRLRQFLRKVTKNGTYPACFLQLDIKNYFMSIDKDILFSMIAPKLNIDEALWLLHTLVYHDCTADYHFRGNLGILNKIPPHKSLFKVAKNKGLPIGNLNSQFFANVYLNLLDQFVKHQLKCRYYLRYCDDYVLLSRNSEELTMWKDKIETFLDDKLQLKLRKSFKLQPVGNGIDFLGYIIRPDYLLLRRCVVNNLQVKLRKYKSLLVKEGRFYLRYMFDEGELEIGYGCDIVALTDERVRNSEYKRQPAATAPALHSTHIHSYFHFCLNDKPFYYIISHYYQLVHFELQK
;
A
#
# COMPACT_ATOMS: atom_id res chain seq x y z
N MET A 1 -20.22 0.41 -8.67
CA MET A 1 -18.99 1.22 -8.50
C MET A 1 -18.33 1.49 -9.84
N ASP A 2 -18.28 0.49 -10.72
CA ASP A 2 -17.72 0.61 -12.07
C ASP A 2 -18.27 1.81 -12.85
N TYR A 3 -19.59 2.05 -12.80
CA TYR A 3 -20.23 3.21 -13.43
C TYR A 3 -19.65 4.57 -12.99
N LEU A 4 -19.35 4.75 -11.69
CA LEU A 4 -18.73 5.99 -11.20
C LEU A 4 -17.26 6.08 -11.58
N GLU A 5 -16.55 4.94 -11.58
CA GLU A 5 -15.15 4.87 -12.00
C GLU A 5 -14.98 5.28 -13.46
N GLU A 6 -15.86 4.83 -14.36
CA GLU A 6 -15.83 5.20 -15.79
C GLU A 6 -15.92 6.71 -16.02
N ILE A 7 -16.72 7.41 -15.21
CA ILE A 7 -16.93 8.87 -15.30
C ILE A 7 -15.74 9.65 -14.73
N TRP A 8 -15.19 9.19 -13.60
CA TRP A 8 -14.22 9.98 -12.82
C TRP A 8 -12.76 9.61 -13.07
N GLU A 9 -12.45 8.36 -13.44
CA GLU A 9 -11.06 7.94 -13.69
C GLU A 9 -10.34 8.80 -14.73
N PRO A 10 -10.97 9.22 -15.86
CA PRO A 10 -10.35 10.13 -16.83
C PRO A 10 -10.08 11.53 -16.26
N LEU A 11 -10.81 11.94 -15.22
CA LEU A 11 -10.69 13.26 -14.59
C LEU A 11 -9.61 13.30 -13.51
N PHE A 12 -9.21 12.15 -12.99
CA PHE A 12 -8.15 12.06 -12.00
C PHE A 12 -6.78 12.28 -12.61
N ILE A 13 -5.92 12.97 -11.88
CA ILE A 13 -4.52 13.07 -12.26
C ILE A 13 -3.87 11.67 -12.26
N HIS A 14 -2.88 11.47 -13.12
CA HIS A 14 -2.14 10.22 -13.16
C HIS A 14 -1.41 9.94 -11.83
N ASP A 15 -0.94 10.97 -11.13
CA ASP A 15 -0.08 10.85 -9.94
C ASP A 15 -0.87 10.70 -8.62
N SER A 16 -2.15 10.32 -8.68
CA SER A 16 -2.96 9.88 -7.54
C SER A 16 -3.08 8.35 -7.54
N TYR A 17 -2.67 7.69 -6.45
CA TYR A 17 -2.38 6.24 -6.46
C TYR A 17 -3.21 5.38 -5.49
N ALA A 18 -3.98 5.97 -4.58
CA ALA A 18 -4.75 5.19 -3.62
C ALA A 18 -6.03 4.63 -4.25
N CYS A 19 -6.33 3.35 -4.00
CA CYS A 19 -7.63 2.72 -4.32
C CYS A 19 -8.09 2.90 -5.78
N ARG A 20 -7.16 2.75 -6.73
CA ARG A 20 -7.41 2.86 -8.18
C ARG A 20 -6.83 1.65 -8.92
N ARG A 21 -7.46 1.25 -10.01
CA ARG A 21 -7.02 0.10 -10.83
C ARG A 21 -5.63 0.34 -11.42
N GLY A 22 -4.76 -0.66 -11.36
CA GLY A 22 -3.37 -0.56 -11.83
C GLY A 22 -2.48 0.42 -11.03
N LYS A 23 -2.99 0.93 -9.89
CA LYS A 23 -2.26 1.79 -8.95
C LYS A 23 -2.00 1.02 -7.65
N GLY A 24 -1.42 1.70 -6.67
CA GLY A 24 -1.15 1.13 -5.35
C GLY A 24 0.16 1.63 -4.75
N VAL A 25 0.49 1.08 -3.58
CA VAL A 25 1.63 1.52 -2.77
C VAL A 25 2.95 1.43 -3.55
N HIS A 26 3.24 0.28 -4.14
CA HIS A 26 4.51 0.07 -4.86
C HIS A 26 4.64 1.02 -6.06
N GLN A 27 3.56 1.21 -6.82
CA GLN A 27 3.55 2.12 -7.96
C GLN A 27 3.74 3.57 -7.53
N ALA A 28 3.12 4.00 -6.42
CA ALA A 28 3.31 5.33 -5.84
C ALA A 28 4.77 5.55 -5.41
N VAL A 29 5.36 4.58 -4.70
CA VAL A 29 6.76 4.62 -4.24
C VAL A 29 7.72 4.71 -5.42
N MET A 30 7.52 3.88 -6.44
CA MET A 30 8.36 3.88 -7.65
C MET A 30 8.23 5.18 -8.43
N ARG A 31 7.01 5.73 -8.53
CA ARG A 31 6.79 7.04 -9.15
C ARG A 31 7.48 8.16 -8.40
N LEU A 32 7.38 8.17 -7.07
CA LEU A 32 8.04 9.18 -6.24
C LEU A 32 9.57 9.11 -6.39
N ARG A 33 10.15 7.91 -6.47
CA ARG A 33 11.58 7.72 -6.79
C ARG A 33 11.94 8.27 -8.17
N GLN A 34 11.10 8.09 -9.19
CA GLN A 34 11.32 8.71 -10.50
C GLN A 34 11.31 10.24 -10.42
N PHE A 35 10.38 10.83 -9.66
CA PHE A 35 10.33 12.27 -9.44
C PHE A 35 11.56 12.79 -8.71
N LEU A 36 12.03 12.09 -7.69
CA LEU A 36 13.26 12.40 -6.97
C LEU A 36 14.47 12.46 -7.91
N ARG A 37 14.63 11.46 -8.79
CA ARG A 37 15.71 11.45 -9.79
C ARG A 37 15.59 12.62 -10.77
N LYS A 38 14.38 12.92 -11.25
CA LYS A 38 14.16 14.03 -12.20
C LYS A 38 14.40 15.40 -11.57
N VAL A 39 13.88 15.66 -10.37
CA VAL A 39 14.03 16.96 -9.71
C VAL A 39 15.51 17.24 -9.36
N THR A 40 16.23 16.22 -8.88
CA THR A 40 17.65 16.31 -8.53
C THR A 40 18.61 16.19 -9.71
N LYS A 41 18.12 15.92 -10.94
CA LYS A 41 18.95 15.50 -12.09
C LYS A 41 19.93 14.39 -11.68
N ASN A 42 19.40 13.28 -11.19
CA ASN A 42 20.15 12.12 -10.72
C ASN A 42 21.17 12.46 -9.62
N GLY A 43 20.76 13.27 -8.64
CA GLY A 43 21.60 13.63 -7.49
C GLY A 43 22.58 14.79 -7.71
N THR A 44 22.63 15.38 -8.91
CA THR A 44 23.56 16.50 -9.21
C THR A 44 23.12 17.85 -8.65
N TYR A 45 21.82 18.03 -8.39
CA TYR A 45 21.26 19.26 -7.80
C TYR A 45 20.54 18.98 -6.49
N PRO A 46 20.66 19.88 -5.49
CA PRO A 46 19.85 19.79 -4.29
C PRO A 46 18.38 20.02 -4.63
N ALA A 47 17.52 19.36 -3.86
CA ALA A 47 16.08 19.56 -3.88
C ALA A 47 15.51 19.34 -2.48
N CYS A 48 14.32 19.89 -2.25
CA CYS A 48 13.55 19.72 -1.04
C CYS A 48 12.23 19.01 -1.36
N PHE A 49 11.69 18.36 -0.34
CA PHE A 49 10.35 17.80 -0.39
C PHE A 49 9.48 18.44 0.69
N LEU A 50 8.19 18.57 0.38
CA LEU A 50 7.14 18.91 1.32
C LEU A 50 6.16 17.74 1.36
N GLN A 51 6.04 17.10 2.52
CA GLN A 51 5.02 16.08 2.79
C GLN A 51 3.94 16.68 3.68
N LEU A 52 2.70 16.62 3.20
CA LEU A 52 1.50 17.13 3.86
C LEU A 52 0.50 16.00 4.09
N ASP A 53 -0.27 16.14 5.16
CA ASP A 53 -1.30 15.20 5.62
C ASP A 53 -2.53 16.00 6.04
N ILE A 54 -3.71 15.47 5.75
CA ILE A 54 -4.98 16.14 6.12
C ILE A 54 -5.44 15.63 7.48
N LYS A 55 -5.83 16.56 8.35
CA LYS A 55 -6.26 16.21 9.70
C LYS A 55 -7.60 15.45 9.67
N ASN A 56 -7.56 14.21 10.15
CA ASN A 56 -8.73 13.34 10.31
C ASN A 56 -9.57 13.24 9.02
N TYR A 57 -8.90 13.07 7.88
CA TYR A 57 -9.49 13.27 6.57
C TYR A 57 -10.89 12.68 6.40
N PHE A 58 -11.05 11.36 6.58
CA PHE A 58 -12.35 10.69 6.44
C PHE A 58 -13.45 11.24 7.34
N MET A 59 -13.13 11.75 8.53
CA MET A 59 -14.09 12.34 9.47
C MET A 59 -14.42 13.79 9.14
N SER A 60 -13.55 14.46 8.38
CA SER A 60 -13.66 15.89 8.04
C SER A 60 -14.37 16.13 6.70
N ILE A 61 -14.56 15.09 5.86
CA ILE A 61 -15.26 15.20 4.58
C ILE A 61 -16.67 15.73 4.79
N ASP A 62 -17.03 16.79 4.08
CA ASP A 62 -18.37 17.33 4.07
C ASP A 62 -19.23 16.62 3.03
N LYS A 63 -20.35 16.03 3.48
CA LYS A 63 -21.23 15.21 2.63
C LYS A 63 -21.94 16.04 1.57
N ASP A 64 -22.31 17.28 1.89
CA ASP A 64 -23.04 18.16 0.98
C ASP A 64 -22.11 18.63 -0.15
N ILE A 65 -20.88 19.01 0.20
CA ILE A 65 -19.85 19.33 -0.78
C ILE A 65 -19.59 18.11 -1.68
N LEU A 66 -19.36 16.93 -1.10
CA LEU A 66 -19.13 15.71 -1.87
C LEU A 66 -20.29 15.39 -2.82
N PHE A 67 -21.53 15.46 -2.33
CA PHE A 67 -22.72 15.20 -3.14
C PHE A 67 -22.83 16.19 -4.30
N SER A 68 -22.58 17.49 -4.04
CA SER A 68 -22.59 18.54 -5.07
C SER A 68 -21.52 18.35 -6.16
N MET A 69 -20.41 17.65 -5.87
CA MET A 69 -19.38 17.35 -6.86
C MET A 69 -19.80 16.20 -7.79
N ILE A 70 -20.45 15.17 -7.23
CA ILE A 70 -20.77 13.93 -7.97
C ILE A 70 -22.11 14.04 -8.68
N ALA A 71 -23.13 14.60 -8.04
CA ALA A 71 -24.49 14.64 -8.57
C ALA A 71 -24.59 15.26 -9.98
N PRO A 72 -23.91 16.38 -10.32
CA PRO A 72 -24.01 16.97 -11.66
C PRO A 72 -23.46 16.11 -12.80
N LYS A 73 -22.71 15.05 -12.49
CA LYS A 73 -22.19 14.10 -13.49
C LYS A 73 -23.08 12.87 -13.68
N LEU A 74 -24.14 12.74 -12.91
CA LEU A 74 -25.07 11.62 -12.99
C LEU A 74 -26.35 12.09 -13.71
N ASN A 75 -26.64 11.45 -14.84
CA ASN A 75 -27.83 11.76 -15.66
C ASN A 75 -29.00 10.79 -15.41
N ILE A 76 -28.87 9.88 -14.43
CA ILE A 76 -29.83 8.81 -14.15
C ILE A 76 -30.39 9.03 -12.75
N ASP A 77 -31.70 9.16 -12.63
CA ASP A 77 -32.39 9.46 -11.37
C ASP A 77 -32.16 8.36 -10.32
N GLU A 78 -32.16 7.09 -10.73
CA GLU A 78 -31.85 5.96 -9.84
C GLU A 78 -30.41 6.02 -9.29
N ALA A 79 -29.46 6.46 -10.13
CA ALA A 79 -28.07 6.62 -9.71
C ALA A 79 -27.90 7.79 -8.72
N LEU A 80 -28.65 8.89 -8.94
CA LEU A 80 -28.70 10.02 -8.01
C LEU A 80 -29.32 9.64 -6.67
N TRP A 81 -30.45 8.90 -6.70
CA TRP A 81 -31.07 8.36 -5.50
C TRP A 81 -30.14 7.43 -4.72
N LEU A 82 -29.42 6.54 -5.43
CA LEU A 82 -28.47 5.64 -4.80
C LEU A 82 -27.27 6.39 -4.22
N LEU A 83 -26.73 7.38 -4.95
CA LEU A 83 -25.67 8.24 -4.45
C LEU A 83 -26.09 8.95 -3.16
N HIS A 84 -27.28 9.55 -3.15
CA HIS A 84 -27.82 10.20 -1.97
C HIS A 84 -27.91 9.21 -0.80
N THR A 85 -28.48 8.04 -1.02
CA THR A 85 -28.56 6.98 -0.02
C THR A 85 -27.17 6.60 0.52
N LEU A 86 -26.17 6.42 -0.34
CA LEU A 86 -24.82 6.03 0.07
C LEU A 86 -24.06 7.13 0.84
N VAL A 87 -24.15 8.38 0.39
CA VAL A 87 -23.43 9.52 1.01
C VAL A 87 -24.04 9.89 2.36
N TYR A 88 -25.37 9.87 2.45
CA TYR A 88 -26.09 10.28 3.67
C TYR A 88 -26.41 9.12 4.61
N HIS A 89 -26.05 7.87 4.27
CA HIS A 89 -26.22 6.74 5.18
C HIS A 89 -25.49 6.97 6.50
N ASP A 90 -26.26 6.93 7.59
CA ASP A 90 -25.72 6.94 8.95
C ASP A 90 -25.33 5.53 9.40
N CYS A 91 -24.04 5.23 9.40
CA CYS A 91 -23.51 3.95 9.90
C CYS A 91 -23.42 3.87 11.43
N THR A 92 -23.86 4.90 12.17
CA THR A 92 -23.80 4.95 13.63
C THR A 92 -25.10 4.55 14.31
N ALA A 93 -26.21 4.48 13.58
CA ALA A 93 -27.52 4.11 14.13
C ALA A 93 -27.65 2.60 14.42
N ASP A 94 -27.28 1.75 13.45
CA ASP A 94 -27.51 0.30 13.50
C ASP A 94 -26.21 -0.51 13.36
N TYR A 95 -25.26 -0.30 14.28
CA TYR A 95 -23.96 -0.96 14.22
C TYR A 95 -23.84 -2.16 15.19
N HIS A 96 -23.17 -3.22 14.72
CA HIS A 96 -22.74 -4.31 15.58
C HIS A 96 -21.30 -4.11 16.01
N PHE A 97 -21.09 -3.83 17.29
CA PHE A 97 -19.74 -3.66 17.83
C PHE A 97 -18.99 -5.01 17.87
N ARG A 98 -17.90 -5.12 17.10
CA ARG A 98 -16.96 -6.24 17.17
C ARG A 98 -15.63 -5.74 17.72
N GLY A 99 -15.29 -6.09 18.96
CA GLY A 99 -14.00 -5.75 19.57
C GLY A 99 -14.07 -5.57 21.08
N ASN A 100 -13.04 -4.96 21.65
CA ASN A 100 -12.97 -4.64 23.07
C ASN A 100 -13.48 -3.21 23.32
N LEU A 101 -14.55 -3.08 24.11
CA LEU A 101 -15.18 -1.79 24.45
C LEU A 101 -14.22 -0.83 25.16
N GLY A 102 -13.25 -1.35 25.92
CA GLY A 102 -12.22 -0.53 26.58
C GLY A 102 -11.28 0.18 25.60
N ILE A 103 -11.13 -0.33 24.37
CA ILE A 103 -10.36 0.33 23.31
C ILE A 103 -11.17 1.46 22.69
N LEU A 104 -12.49 1.28 22.53
CA LEU A 104 -13.38 2.29 21.97
C LEU A 104 -13.35 3.60 22.78
N ASN A 105 -13.36 3.49 24.12
CA ASN A 105 -13.29 4.65 25.01
C ASN A 105 -11.95 5.40 24.94
N LYS A 106 -10.89 4.77 24.42
CA LYS A 106 -9.58 5.40 24.21
C LYS A 106 -9.46 6.12 22.87
N ILE A 107 -10.43 5.95 21.97
CA ILE A 107 -10.39 6.61 20.66
C ILE A 107 -10.67 8.10 20.86
N PRO A 108 -9.75 8.99 20.42
CA PRO A 108 -9.97 10.42 20.50
C PRO A 108 -11.26 10.82 19.77
N PRO A 109 -12.06 11.74 20.31
CA PRO A 109 -13.36 12.10 19.74
C PRO A 109 -13.33 12.44 18.25
N HIS A 110 -12.30 13.18 17.84
CA HIS A 110 -12.11 13.65 16.47
C HIS A 110 -11.70 12.55 15.46
N LYS A 111 -11.48 11.31 15.90
CA LYS A 111 -11.20 10.15 15.04
C LYS A 111 -12.36 9.16 14.99
N SER A 112 -13.45 9.45 15.69
CA SER A 112 -14.58 8.57 15.84
C SER A 112 -15.79 9.14 15.11
N LEU A 113 -16.38 8.38 14.20
CA LEU A 113 -17.57 8.81 13.44
C LEU A 113 -18.74 9.13 14.39
N PHE A 114 -18.83 8.44 15.54
CA PHE A 114 -19.85 8.63 16.57
C PHE A 114 -19.89 10.04 17.20
N LYS A 115 -18.82 10.83 17.06
CA LYS A 115 -18.69 12.16 17.68
C LYS A 115 -18.52 13.28 16.66
N VAL A 116 -18.79 13.00 15.40
CA VAL A 116 -18.75 13.95 14.28
C VAL A 116 -20.18 14.43 13.98
N ALA A 117 -20.33 15.63 13.42
CA ALA A 117 -21.63 16.13 12.98
C ALA A 117 -22.25 15.21 11.91
N LYS A 118 -23.58 15.07 11.88
CA LYS A 118 -24.27 14.11 10.97
C LYS A 118 -23.95 14.32 9.48
N ASN A 119 -23.71 15.56 9.08
CA ASN A 119 -23.37 15.94 7.71
C ASN A 119 -21.87 15.80 7.38
N LYS A 120 -21.04 15.35 8.32
CA LYS A 120 -19.61 15.16 8.12
C LYS A 120 -19.19 13.72 8.35
N GLY A 121 -18.18 13.33 7.61
CA GLY A 121 -17.51 12.06 7.75
C GLY A 121 -18.04 10.96 6.86
N LEU A 122 -17.14 10.08 6.44
CA LEU A 122 -17.44 8.85 5.72
C LEU A 122 -16.94 7.64 6.53
N PRO A 123 -17.64 6.49 6.47
CA PRO A 123 -17.22 5.29 7.18
C PRO A 123 -15.91 4.74 6.61
N ILE A 124 -14.93 4.50 7.48
CA ILE A 124 -13.65 3.90 7.12
C ILE A 124 -13.84 2.41 6.87
N GLY A 125 -13.37 1.91 5.72
CA GLY A 125 -13.43 0.49 5.37
C GLY A 125 -14.51 0.14 4.34
N ASN A 126 -15.39 1.09 3.98
CA ASN A 126 -16.27 0.94 2.83
C ASN A 126 -15.52 1.31 1.54
N LEU A 127 -15.63 0.46 0.51
CA LEU A 127 -15.04 0.70 -0.81
C LEU A 127 -15.52 2.03 -1.41
N ASN A 128 -16.81 2.34 -1.23
CA ASN A 128 -17.42 3.57 -1.74
C ASN A 128 -16.80 4.81 -1.09
N SER A 129 -16.53 4.75 0.21
CA SER A 129 -15.88 5.84 0.93
C SER A 129 -14.47 6.14 0.41
N GLN A 130 -13.73 5.12 -0.01
CA GLN A 130 -12.38 5.30 -0.56
C GLN A 130 -12.40 6.00 -1.92
N PHE A 131 -13.36 5.63 -2.77
CA PHE A 131 -13.56 6.29 -4.06
C PHE A 131 -14.03 7.74 -3.88
N PHE A 132 -15.03 7.97 -3.03
CA PHE A 132 -15.53 9.32 -2.71
C PHE A 132 -14.43 10.21 -2.13
N ALA A 133 -13.57 9.65 -1.27
CA ALA A 133 -12.38 10.32 -0.77
C ALA A 133 -11.42 10.75 -1.91
N ASN A 134 -11.28 9.96 -2.97
CA ASN A 134 -10.46 10.36 -4.12
C ASN A 134 -11.13 11.45 -4.95
N VAL A 135 -12.45 11.37 -5.17
CA VAL A 135 -13.23 12.40 -5.85
C VAL A 135 -13.11 13.74 -5.15
N TYR A 136 -13.29 13.76 -3.82
CA TYR A 136 -13.23 14.97 -3.02
C TYR A 136 -11.89 15.70 -3.14
N LEU A 137 -10.78 14.97 -3.11
CA LEU A 137 -9.43 15.54 -3.25
C LEU A 137 -9.00 15.78 -4.70
N ASN A 138 -9.78 15.37 -5.69
CA ASN A 138 -9.44 15.68 -7.08
C ASN A 138 -9.41 17.19 -7.33
N LEU A 139 -10.27 17.98 -6.69
CA LEU A 139 -10.22 19.45 -6.82
C LEU A 139 -8.86 20.01 -6.36
N LEU A 140 -8.29 19.45 -5.28
CA LEU A 140 -6.95 19.80 -4.82
C LEU A 140 -5.90 19.36 -5.85
N ASP A 141 -5.99 18.14 -6.37
CA ASP A 141 -5.05 17.62 -7.37
C ASP A 141 -4.98 18.54 -8.60
N GLN A 142 -6.15 18.96 -9.10
CA GLN A 142 -6.28 19.86 -10.24
C GLN A 142 -5.73 21.26 -9.91
N PHE A 143 -6.02 21.80 -8.73
CA PHE A 143 -5.45 23.06 -8.26
C PHE A 143 -3.91 23.02 -8.25
N VAL A 144 -3.31 21.96 -7.69
CA VAL A 144 -1.85 21.81 -7.60
C VAL A 144 -1.21 21.66 -8.99
N LYS A 145 -1.82 20.88 -9.88
CA LYS A 145 -1.26 20.64 -11.23
C LYS A 145 -1.46 21.81 -12.20
N HIS A 146 -2.61 22.48 -12.16
CA HIS A 146 -2.95 23.51 -13.16
C HIS A 146 -2.68 24.95 -12.68
N GLN A 147 -2.94 25.26 -11.41
CA GLN A 147 -2.74 26.60 -10.87
C GLN A 147 -1.33 26.79 -10.29
N LEU A 148 -0.93 25.90 -9.37
CA LEU A 148 0.43 25.95 -8.81
C LEU A 148 1.50 25.46 -9.79
N LYS A 149 1.09 24.69 -10.80
CA LYS A 149 1.97 24.08 -11.82
C LYS A 149 3.09 23.23 -11.20
N CYS A 150 2.82 22.61 -10.06
CA CYS A 150 3.78 21.74 -9.41
C CYS A 150 3.97 20.47 -10.25
N ARG A 151 5.14 20.38 -10.89
CA ARG A 151 5.45 19.26 -11.79
C ARG A 151 5.55 17.93 -11.04
N TYR A 152 6.16 17.95 -9.86
CA TYR A 152 6.47 16.76 -9.07
C TYR A 152 5.56 16.69 -7.84
N TYR A 153 4.29 16.39 -8.10
CA TYR A 153 3.25 16.19 -7.10
C TYR A 153 2.77 14.74 -7.16
N LEU A 154 2.66 14.09 -6.02
CA LEU A 154 2.13 12.74 -5.87
C LEU A 154 1.22 12.64 -4.65
N ARG A 155 0.08 11.97 -4.79
CA ARG A 155 -0.88 11.76 -3.70
C ARG A 155 -1.20 10.28 -3.50
N TYR A 156 -1.29 9.88 -2.24
CA TYR A 156 -1.83 8.60 -1.81
C TYR A 156 -2.83 8.84 -0.67
N CYS A 157 -4.13 8.80 -1.00
CA CYS A 157 -5.20 9.14 -0.07
C CYS A 157 -5.05 10.60 0.41
N ASP A 158 -4.86 10.82 1.70
CA ASP A 158 -4.67 12.09 2.40
C ASP A 158 -3.19 12.49 2.57
N ASP A 159 -2.25 11.57 2.34
CA ASP A 159 -0.81 11.81 2.37
C ASP A 159 -0.32 12.17 0.96
N TYR A 160 0.32 13.33 0.82
CA TYR A 160 0.84 13.78 -0.47
C TYR A 160 2.18 14.50 -0.35
N VAL A 161 2.96 14.41 -1.43
CA VAL A 161 4.34 14.86 -1.50
C VAL A 161 4.52 15.79 -2.69
N LEU A 162 5.09 16.96 -2.43
CA LEU A 162 5.54 17.93 -3.42
C LEU A 162 7.06 18.00 -3.42
N LEU A 163 7.68 18.07 -4.60
CA LEU A 163 9.12 18.26 -4.74
C LEU A 163 9.43 19.55 -5.51
N SER A 164 10.40 20.31 -5.02
CA SER A 164 10.96 21.45 -5.76
C SER A 164 12.45 21.61 -5.43
N ARG A 165 13.17 22.32 -6.30
CA ARG A 165 14.53 22.79 -6.00
C ARG A 165 14.54 24.00 -5.09
N ASN A 166 13.44 24.75 -5.03
CA ASN A 166 13.31 25.91 -4.16
C ASN A 166 12.42 25.56 -2.96
N SER A 167 12.96 25.69 -1.74
CA SER A 167 12.19 25.50 -0.51
C SER A 167 11.16 26.59 -0.26
N GLU A 168 11.41 27.83 -0.70
CA GLU A 168 10.47 28.95 -0.55
C GLU A 168 9.22 28.72 -1.40
N GLU A 169 9.38 28.14 -2.59
CA GLU A 169 8.27 27.75 -3.45
C GLU A 169 7.38 26.70 -2.77
N LEU A 170 7.99 25.72 -2.08
CA LEU A 170 7.23 24.72 -1.31
C LEU A 170 6.45 25.37 -0.16
N THR A 171 7.04 26.33 0.55
CA THR A 171 6.35 27.06 1.62
C THR A 171 5.19 27.89 1.05
N MET A 172 5.40 28.60 -0.06
CA MET A 172 4.33 29.34 -0.74
C MET A 172 3.21 28.39 -1.19
N TRP A 173 3.52 27.24 -1.76
CA TRP A 173 2.53 26.24 -2.16
C TRP A 173 1.77 25.68 -0.96
N LYS A 174 2.45 25.42 0.17
CA LYS A 174 1.81 24.99 1.41
C LYS A 174 0.71 25.97 1.80
N ASP A 175 1.03 27.26 1.87
CA ASP A 175 0.08 28.27 2.36
C ASP A 175 -1.11 28.43 1.38
N LYS A 176 -0.85 28.41 0.07
CA LYS A 176 -1.92 28.41 -0.94
C LYS A 176 -2.80 27.17 -0.86
N ILE A 177 -2.22 25.99 -0.60
CA ILE A 177 -2.97 24.74 -0.40
C ILE A 177 -3.81 24.83 0.88
N GLU A 178 -3.25 25.38 1.95
CA GLU A 178 -3.96 25.55 3.23
C GLU A 178 -5.19 26.43 3.06
N THR A 179 -5.06 27.59 2.39
CA THR A 179 -6.19 28.47 2.06
C THR A 179 -7.21 27.77 1.16
N PHE A 180 -6.75 27.08 0.11
CA PHE A 180 -7.66 26.36 -0.80
C PHE A 180 -8.48 25.28 -0.08
N LEU A 181 -7.84 24.53 0.83
CA LEU A 181 -8.50 23.47 1.60
C LEU A 181 -9.57 24.03 2.53
N ASP A 182 -9.31 25.16 3.19
CA ASP A 182 -10.27 25.80 4.09
C ASP A 182 -11.45 26.40 3.30
N ASP A 183 -11.16 27.16 2.24
CA ASP A 183 -12.16 27.90 1.46
C ASP A 183 -13.09 27.01 0.62
N LYS A 184 -12.53 25.96 -0.03
CA LYS A 184 -13.26 25.14 -1.02
C LYS A 184 -13.72 23.81 -0.48
N LEU A 185 -12.93 23.20 0.40
CA LEU A 185 -13.16 21.83 0.87
C LEU A 185 -13.49 21.76 2.36
N GLN A 186 -13.46 22.87 3.09
CA GLN A 186 -13.61 22.91 4.55
C GLN A 186 -12.72 21.90 5.29
N LEU A 187 -11.52 21.64 4.76
CA LEU A 187 -10.54 20.71 5.32
C LEU A 187 -9.40 21.45 5.99
N LYS A 188 -8.81 20.83 7.01
CA LYS A 188 -7.64 21.38 7.72
C LYS A 188 -6.43 20.49 7.57
N LEU A 189 -5.27 21.12 7.35
CA LEU A 189 -3.99 20.43 7.37
C LEU A 189 -3.61 19.98 8.77
N ARG A 190 -2.83 18.89 8.83
CA ARG A 190 -2.12 18.50 10.05
C ARG A 190 -1.01 19.50 10.33
N LYS A 191 -0.91 19.97 11.58
CA LYS A 191 0.13 20.94 12.02
C LYS A 191 1.56 20.43 11.78
N SER A 192 1.78 19.12 11.96
CA SER A 192 3.08 18.49 11.71
C SER A 192 3.21 18.13 10.23
N PHE A 193 3.98 18.91 9.49
CA PHE A 193 4.41 18.61 8.13
C PHE A 193 5.93 18.39 8.07
N LYS A 194 6.43 17.84 6.96
CA LYS A 194 7.87 17.65 6.74
C LYS A 194 8.30 18.48 5.55
N LEU A 195 9.08 19.53 5.80
CA LEU A 195 9.80 20.29 4.78
C LEU A 195 11.30 20.05 4.98
N GLN A 196 11.91 19.20 4.15
CA GLN A 196 13.29 18.77 4.35
C GLN A 196 14.01 18.53 3.01
N PRO A 197 15.35 18.53 3.00
CA PRO A 197 16.12 18.12 1.83
C PRO A 197 15.83 16.67 1.45
N VAL A 198 15.75 16.38 0.15
CA VAL A 198 15.51 15.01 -0.36
C VAL A 198 16.60 14.01 0.04
N GLY A 199 17.81 14.51 0.34
CA GLY A 199 18.93 13.70 0.82
C GLY A 199 18.68 13.00 2.16
N ASN A 200 17.68 13.42 2.94
CA ASN A 200 17.28 12.74 4.17
C ASN A 200 16.50 11.43 3.89
N GLY A 201 15.97 11.30 2.67
CA GLY A 201 15.04 10.24 2.30
C GLY A 201 13.61 10.57 2.71
N ILE A 202 12.66 10.28 1.83
CA ILE A 202 11.25 10.56 2.05
C ILE A 202 10.59 9.32 2.67
N ASP A 203 10.13 9.44 3.90
CA ASP A 203 9.41 8.39 4.60
C ASP A 203 7.93 8.36 4.18
N PHE A 204 7.60 7.46 3.25
CA PHE A 204 6.31 7.41 2.56
C PHE A 204 5.84 5.96 2.36
N LEU A 205 4.59 5.67 2.71
CA LEU A 205 3.92 4.37 2.54
C LEU A 205 4.72 3.14 3.04
N GLY A 206 5.45 3.29 4.15
CA GLY A 206 6.24 2.21 4.75
C GLY A 206 7.65 2.04 4.17
N TYR A 207 8.06 2.92 3.28
CA TYR A 207 9.40 2.98 2.70
C TYR A 207 10.09 4.28 3.05
N ILE A 208 11.43 4.26 3.12
CA ILE A 208 12.26 5.46 3.07
C ILE A 208 12.84 5.52 1.65
N ILE A 209 12.36 6.49 0.89
CA ILE A 209 12.62 6.61 -0.55
C ILE A 209 13.78 7.58 -0.75
N ARG A 210 14.85 7.10 -1.40
CA ARG A 210 15.97 7.92 -1.85
C ARG A 210 16.08 7.84 -3.38
N PRO A 211 16.78 8.79 -4.03
CA PRO A 211 16.98 8.75 -5.47
C PRO A 211 17.59 7.43 -5.94
N ASP A 212 18.57 6.91 -5.20
CA ASP A 212 19.39 5.78 -5.65
C ASP A 212 18.84 4.43 -5.18
N TYR A 213 18.28 4.35 -3.98
CA TYR A 213 17.79 3.11 -3.38
C TYR A 213 16.52 3.32 -2.55
N LEU A 214 15.86 2.21 -2.20
CA LEU A 214 14.69 2.17 -1.33
C LEU A 214 15.04 1.39 -0.07
N LEU A 215 14.62 1.90 1.10
CA LEU A 215 14.70 1.15 2.35
C LEU A 215 13.30 0.85 2.87
N LEU A 216 13.14 -0.27 3.57
CA LEU A 216 11.94 -0.57 4.32
C LEU A 216 11.96 0.13 5.68
N ARG A 217 10.81 0.68 6.10
CA ARG A 217 10.68 1.28 7.44
C ARG A 217 10.85 0.19 8.50
N ARG A 218 11.60 0.49 9.55
CA ARG A 218 11.92 -0.47 10.63
C ARG A 218 10.68 -1.10 11.26
N CYS A 219 9.58 -0.36 11.41
CA CYS A 219 8.33 -0.92 11.96
C CYS A 219 7.72 -2.01 11.06
N VAL A 220 7.88 -1.90 9.73
CA VAL A 220 7.40 -2.93 8.78
C VAL A 220 8.21 -4.21 8.96
N VAL A 221 9.54 -4.06 9.04
CA VAL A 221 10.46 -5.19 9.29
C VAL A 221 10.15 -5.85 10.64
N ASN A 222 9.97 -5.06 11.70
CA ASN A 222 9.65 -5.58 13.03
C ASN A 222 8.31 -6.32 13.04
N ASN A 223 7.28 -5.79 12.38
CA ASN A 223 5.98 -6.44 12.26
C ASN A 223 6.07 -7.77 11.50
N LEU A 224 6.86 -7.82 10.43
CA LEU A 224 7.15 -9.05 9.71
C LEU A 224 7.85 -10.06 10.60
N GLN A 225 8.89 -9.66 11.34
CA GLN A 225 9.60 -10.53 12.28
C GLN A 225 8.69 -11.08 13.39
N VAL A 226 7.76 -10.27 13.91
CA VAL A 226 6.77 -10.73 14.89
C VAL A 226 5.85 -11.77 14.27
N LYS A 227 5.33 -11.54 13.06
CA LYS A 227 4.49 -12.52 12.36
C LYS A 227 5.25 -13.82 12.08
N LEU A 228 6.48 -13.73 11.57
CA LEU A 228 7.33 -14.89 11.30
C LEU A 228 7.59 -15.71 12.56
N ARG A 229 7.87 -15.07 13.71
CA ARG A 229 8.02 -15.78 14.99
C ARG A 229 6.73 -16.46 15.42
N LYS A 230 5.58 -15.81 15.26
CA LYS A 230 4.27 -16.42 15.54
C LYS A 230 4.03 -17.65 14.66
N TYR A 231 4.25 -17.54 13.35
CA TYR A 231 4.12 -18.67 12.44
C TYR A 231 5.11 -19.79 12.77
N LYS A 232 6.38 -19.45 13.08
CA LYS A 232 7.36 -20.44 13.55
C LYS A 232 6.85 -21.19 14.77
N SER A 233 6.27 -20.52 15.76
CA SER A 233 5.74 -21.19 16.97
C SER A 233 4.52 -22.09 16.71
N LEU A 234 3.76 -21.83 15.65
CA LEU A 234 2.60 -22.65 15.28
C LEU A 234 3.01 -23.86 14.45
N LEU A 235 3.98 -23.67 13.56
CA LEU A 235 4.36 -24.63 12.53
C LEU A 235 5.58 -25.46 12.90
N VAL A 236 6.37 -25.06 13.89
CA VAL A 236 7.62 -25.74 14.27
C VAL A 236 7.60 -26.10 15.75
N LYS A 237 7.74 -27.39 16.04
CA LYS A 237 7.99 -27.92 17.39
C LYS A 237 9.44 -28.40 17.48
N GLU A 238 10.22 -27.75 18.34
CA GLU A 238 11.60 -28.10 18.63
C GLU A 238 11.64 -29.19 19.70
N GLY A 239 12.16 -30.38 19.34
CA GLY A 239 12.50 -31.47 20.26
C GLY A 239 14.01 -31.49 20.52
N ARG A 240 14.44 -32.23 21.55
CA ARG A 240 15.86 -32.30 21.98
C ARG A 240 16.85 -32.72 20.87
N PHE A 241 16.38 -33.45 19.85
CA PHE A 241 17.18 -33.97 18.74
C PHE A 241 16.49 -33.84 17.37
N TYR A 242 15.38 -33.10 17.28
CA TYR A 242 14.62 -32.98 16.03
C TYR A 242 13.82 -31.67 15.94
N LEU A 243 13.57 -31.24 14.71
CA LEU A 243 12.62 -30.17 14.38
C LEU A 243 11.40 -30.83 13.72
N ARG A 244 10.21 -30.68 14.32
CA ARG A 244 8.96 -31.17 13.73
C ARG A 244 8.21 -30.01 13.11
N TYR A 245 8.00 -30.09 11.81
CA TYR A 245 7.17 -29.15 11.07
C TYR A 245 5.73 -29.67 11.01
N MET A 246 4.75 -28.79 11.24
CA MET A 246 3.33 -29.09 11.21
C MET A 246 2.69 -28.20 10.14
N PHE A 247 2.25 -28.81 9.05
CA PHE A 247 1.50 -28.17 7.97
C PHE A 247 0.36 -29.10 7.55
N ASP A 248 -0.73 -28.55 7.02
CA ASP A 248 -1.78 -29.35 6.38
C ASP A 248 -1.27 -29.80 5.00
N GLU A 249 -1.49 -31.06 4.64
CA GLU A 249 -1.00 -31.65 3.37
C GLU A 249 -1.57 -30.88 2.16
N GLY A 250 -2.79 -30.35 2.27
CA GLY A 250 -3.43 -29.53 1.22
C GLY A 250 -2.83 -28.13 1.04
N GLU A 251 -2.06 -27.60 2.00
CA GLU A 251 -1.37 -26.32 1.87
C GLU A 251 -0.02 -26.44 1.13
N LEU A 252 0.53 -27.64 1.04
CA LEU A 252 1.80 -27.93 0.36
C LEU A 252 1.65 -28.10 -1.16
N GLU A 253 0.48 -28.50 -1.65
CA GLU A 253 0.23 -28.76 -3.08
C GLU A 253 0.05 -27.50 -3.95
N ILE A 254 -0.01 -26.29 -3.35
CA ILE A 254 -0.23 -25.04 -4.10
C ILE A 254 1.08 -24.36 -4.52
N GLY A 255 2.12 -25.14 -4.79
CA GLY A 255 3.32 -24.70 -5.49
C GLY A 255 3.28 -25.20 -6.93
N TYR A 256 2.70 -24.43 -7.85
CA TYR A 256 2.75 -24.74 -9.28
C TYR A 256 4.20 -25.03 -9.73
N GLY A 257 4.50 -26.30 -10.02
CA GLY A 257 5.54 -26.71 -10.95
C GLY A 257 6.99 -26.30 -10.65
N CYS A 258 7.46 -26.38 -9.41
CA CYS A 258 8.90 -26.40 -9.15
C CYS A 258 9.36 -27.82 -8.86
N ASP A 259 10.12 -28.39 -9.80
CA ASP A 259 10.87 -29.63 -9.64
C ASP A 259 11.57 -29.63 -8.27
N ILE A 260 11.26 -30.64 -7.45
CA ILE A 260 11.98 -30.91 -6.20
C ILE A 260 13.38 -31.37 -6.61
N VAL A 261 14.33 -30.43 -6.71
CA VAL A 261 15.74 -30.78 -6.78
C VAL A 261 16.17 -31.21 -5.38
N ALA A 262 16.10 -32.52 -5.13
CA ALA A 262 16.76 -33.13 -3.99
C ALA A 262 18.27 -32.96 -4.16
N LEU A 263 18.87 -32.02 -3.44
CA LEU A 263 20.32 -31.98 -3.28
C LEU A 263 20.71 -33.12 -2.33
N THR A 264 21.02 -34.29 -2.90
CA THR A 264 21.81 -35.30 -2.20
C THR A 264 23.26 -34.84 -2.19
N ASP A 265 23.84 -34.84 -0.99
CA ASP A 265 25.18 -34.34 -0.70
C ASP A 265 26.26 -35.34 -1.16
N GLU A 266 26.39 -35.52 -2.48
CA GLU A 266 27.53 -36.23 -3.08
C GLU A 266 27.91 -35.56 -4.40
N ARG A 267 28.70 -34.48 -4.33
CA ARG A 267 29.62 -34.04 -5.40
C ARG A 267 30.47 -32.85 -4.96
N VAL A 268 31.35 -33.09 -3.99
CA VAL A 268 32.65 -32.40 -3.94
C VAL A 268 33.70 -33.41 -4.39
N ARG A 269 33.96 -33.45 -5.69
CA ARG A 269 35.29 -33.63 -6.28
C ARG A 269 35.24 -33.61 -7.82
N ASN A 270 36.17 -32.82 -8.36
CA ASN A 270 36.68 -32.80 -9.73
C ASN A 270 35.87 -32.01 -10.78
N SER A 271 36.43 -30.83 -11.09
CA SER A 271 36.61 -30.24 -12.42
C SER A 271 35.99 -30.96 -13.62
N GLU A 272 35.00 -30.34 -14.27
CA GLU A 272 34.93 -30.14 -15.73
C GLU A 272 33.58 -29.49 -16.11
N TYR A 273 33.62 -28.34 -16.79
CA TYR A 273 32.47 -27.73 -17.45
C TYR A 273 32.16 -28.52 -18.73
N LYS A 274 31.00 -29.18 -18.84
CA LYS A 274 30.47 -29.70 -20.11
C LYS A 274 29.01 -29.27 -20.32
N ARG A 275 28.73 -28.76 -21.53
CA ARG A 275 27.43 -28.26 -22.00
C ARG A 275 26.53 -29.40 -22.53
N GLN A 276 25.22 -29.31 -22.20
CA GLN A 276 24.01 -29.70 -22.97
C GLN A 276 23.78 -31.19 -23.38
N PRO A 277 22.58 -31.64 -23.84
CA PRO A 277 21.22 -31.03 -23.93
C PRO A 277 20.05 -31.91 -23.40
N ALA A 278 18.82 -31.47 -23.72
CA ALA A 278 17.47 -31.87 -23.31
C ALA A 278 17.00 -33.33 -23.48
N ALA A 279 15.96 -33.63 -22.67
CA ALA A 279 14.82 -34.54 -22.88
C ALA A 279 15.05 -36.06 -22.81
N THR A 280 14.60 -36.70 -21.71
CA THR A 280 13.68 -37.85 -21.75
C THR A 280 13.07 -38.08 -20.35
N ALA A 281 11.74 -38.10 -20.24
CA ALA A 281 11.05 -38.65 -19.07
C ALA A 281 11.24 -40.18 -19.03
N PRO A 282 11.26 -40.81 -17.84
CA PRO A 282 10.24 -41.83 -17.62
C PRO A 282 9.69 -41.95 -16.19
N ALA A 283 8.38 -42.19 -16.18
CA ALA A 283 7.61 -43.12 -15.33
C ALA A 283 7.66 -43.04 -13.80
N LEU A 284 6.51 -42.65 -13.23
CA LEU A 284 6.08 -42.92 -11.86
C LEU A 284 5.98 -44.43 -11.59
N HIS A 285 6.56 -44.88 -10.49
CA HIS A 285 6.01 -45.98 -9.71
C HIS A 285 5.82 -45.55 -8.26
N SER A 286 4.55 -45.59 -7.85
CA SER A 286 4.09 -45.48 -6.47
C SER A 286 4.55 -46.70 -5.69
N THR A 287 5.26 -46.49 -4.59
CA THR A 287 5.26 -47.41 -3.46
C THR A 287 5.19 -46.61 -2.16
N HIS A 288 4.16 -46.93 -1.37
CA HIS A 288 3.99 -46.52 0.00
C HIS A 288 5.27 -46.72 0.81
N ILE A 289 5.89 -45.63 1.28
CA ILE A 289 6.92 -45.69 2.31
C ILE A 289 6.60 -44.62 3.35
N HIS A 290 6.09 -45.05 4.50
CA HIS A 290 6.19 -44.29 5.74
C HIS A 290 7.66 -43.94 5.97
N SER A 291 8.05 -42.72 5.65
CA SER A 291 9.41 -42.23 5.83
C SER A 291 9.37 -41.01 6.76
N TYR A 292 9.83 -41.24 7.99
CA TYR A 292 10.19 -40.19 8.94
C TYR A 292 11.39 -39.43 8.37
N PHE A 293 11.18 -38.22 7.89
CA PHE A 293 12.28 -37.36 7.47
C PHE A 293 12.93 -36.69 8.69
N HIS A 294 14.07 -37.24 9.15
CA HIS A 294 14.98 -36.55 10.05
C HIS A 294 15.87 -35.61 9.24
N PHE A 295 15.52 -34.33 9.16
CA PHE A 295 16.44 -33.31 8.67
C PHE A 295 17.31 -32.81 9.82
N CYS A 296 18.58 -33.23 9.85
CA CYS A 296 19.63 -32.61 10.65
C CYS A 296 20.43 -31.68 9.73
N LEU A 297 20.09 -30.39 9.69
CA LEU A 297 20.83 -29.40 8.90
C LEU A 297 21.00 -28.11 9.71
N ASN A 298 22.26 -27.75 9.94
CA ASN A 298 22.71 -26.49 10.54
C ASN A 298 22.07 -25.28 9.84
N ASP A 299 21.21 -24.54 10.56
CA ASP A 299 20.86 -23.11 10.44
C ASP A 299 20.59 -22.45 9.06
N LYS A 300 20.33 -23.20 7.98
CA LYS A 300 20.14 -22.61 6.63
C LYS A 300 18.83 -22.85 5.85
N PRO A 301 17.71 -23.37 6.39
CA PRO A 301 16.51 -23.58 5.57
C PRO A 301 15.66 -22.30 5.32
N PHE A 302 15.78 -21.25 6.14
CA PHE A 302 14.89 -20.08 6.04
C PHE A 302 15.16 -19.15 4.85
N TYR A 303 16.37 -19.19 4.25
CA TYR A 303 16.71 -18.31 3.13
C TYR A 303 16.07 -18.75 1.80
N TYR A 304 15.80 -20.05 1.61
CA TYR A 304 15.24 -20.55 0.36
C TYR A 304 13.75 -20.19 0.18
N ILE A 305 12.98 -20.19 1.27
CA ILE A 305 11.56 -19.80 1.25
C ILE A 305 11.40 -18.31 0.91
N ILE A 306 12.36 -17.47 1.34
CA ILE A 306 12.31 -16.01 1.09
C ILE A 306 12.72 -15.67 -0.34
N SER A 307 13.65 -16.41 -0.95
CA SER A 307 14.07 -16.21 -2.35
C SER A 307 12.93 -16.50 -3.34
N HIS A 308 12.19 -17.60 -3.13
CA HIS A 308 11.07 -17.99 -4.00
C HIS A 308 9.85 -17.06 -3.86
N TYR A 309 9.58 -16.51 -2.68
CA TYR A 309 8.53 -15.49 -2.52
C TYR A 309 8.82 -14.20 -3.28
N TYR A 310 10.09 -13.83 -3.47
CA TYR A 310 10.48 -12.67 -4.29
C TYR A 310 10.36 -12.93 -5.80
N GLN A 311 10.54 -14.17 -6.26
CA GLN A 311 10.34 -14.55 -7.67
C GLN A 311 8.86 -14.72 -8.05
N LEU A 312 8.03 -15.25 -7.15
CA LEU A 312 6.57 -15.38 -7.37
C LEU A 312 5.88 -14.01 -7.54
N VAL A 313 6.29 -13.00 -6.77
CA VAL A 313 5.77 -11.62 -6.93
C VAL A 313 6.19 -10.98 -8.26
N HIS A 314 7.25 -11.49 -8.91
CA HIS A 314 7.67 -11.02 -10.23
C HIS A 314 6.98 -11.76 -11.39
N PHE A 315 6.42 -12.95 -11.17
CA PHE A 315 5.80 -13.76 -12.23
C PHE A 315 4.28 -13.53 -12.36
N GLU A 316 3.60 -13.02 -11.32
CA GLU A 316 2.18 -12.63 -11.40
C GLU A 316 1.93 -11.26 -12.08
N LEU A 317 2.97 -10.61 -12.62
CA LEU A 317 2.86 -9.33 -13.35
C LEU A 317 2.98 -9.48 -14.88
N GLN A 318 2.86 -10.70 -15.44
CA GLN A 318 2.84 -10.93 -16.89
C GLN A 318 1.73 -11.89 -17.39
N LYS A 319 0.55 -11.88 -16.77
CA LYS A 319 -0.66 -12.40 -17.42
C LYS A 319 -1.78 -11.36 -17.43
#